data_AF-A0A565E9G4-F1
#
_entry.id   AF-A0A565E9G4-F1
#
_cell.length_a   1.000
_cell.length_b   1.000
_cell.length_c   1.000
_cell.angle_alpha   90.00
_cell.angle_beta   90.00
_cell.angle_gamma   90.00
#
_symmetry.space_group_name_H-M   'P 1'
#
loop_
_entity.id
_entity.type
_entity.pdbx_description
1 polymer ?
#
loop_
_entity_poly.entity_id
_entity_poly.type
_entity_poly.pdbx_seq_one_letter_code
_entity_poly.pdbx_strand_id
1 'polypeptide(L)'
;MGTDESLGASVSFLDYDGIVLFAGAFEKANQGPHGHIYIECIATSDLDLRQRELVTALRGEKFIIFLVPGISRGSYGQSRVTETVLFRRILQSFNISWDNYKTPVSHAESKIPEFQPYVERFGSAYVHYSMSSDRREHVKVICGDSNLFAITFFDKLFFLPCTNPSTHKQAIGAAVAAAKAVIAYRKRISKAKPQWISEFRFTQENSLINDAKELQQQLNQIETKIDSYGNYKGVLCYHSDPLVDIVTNIFEKFFGIRLVKEDEFVEDAAMFSNPDEEIYGYTMGGTYFWAPASIFYAMGGEVTDSGITTATGYINGEKSVAAYQALVDMYRDESLSPLLLGGGGIGVFEGLATGKNSYAVVNASQSMIDKISESGIEQEIEASPQVQKVKKNIEAKQ
;
A
#
# COMPACT_ATOMS: atom_id res chain seq x y z
N MET A 1 31.02 15.67 -22.67
CA MET A 1 32.00 16.66 -22.13
C MET A 1 31.75 16.74 -20.64
N GLY A 2 32.76 16.57 -19.79
CA GLY A 2 32.57 16.68 -18.33
C GLY A 2 32.62 18.14 -17.91
N THR A 3 31.68 18.57 -17.08
CA THR A 3 31.69 19.85 -16.39
C THR A 3 32.52 19.70 -15.11
N ASP A 4 33.49 20.59 -14.91
CA ASP A 4 34.28 20.66 -13.68
C ASP A 4 33.57 21.62 -12.72
N GLU A 5 32.88 21.07 -11.73
CA GLU A 5 32.07 21.83 -10.78
C GLU A 5 32.75 21.88 -9.41
N SER A 6 32.79 23.06 -8.78
CA SER A 6 33.34 23.23 -7.44
C SER A 6 32.43 22.61 -6.38
N LEU A 7 33.02 22.08 -5.30
CA LEU A 7 32.27 21.65 -4.11
C LEU A 7 31.46 22.81 -3.54
N GLY A 8 30.22 22.55 -3.14
CA GLY A 8 29.25 23.59 -2.77
C GLY A 8 28.49 24.26 -3.92
N ALA A 9 28.67 23.83 -5.18
CA ALA A 9 27.84 24.28 -6.30
C ALA A 9 26.39 23.82 -6.15
N SER A 10 25.42 24.58 -6.69
CA SER A 10 23.98 24.27 -6.62
C SER A 10 23.54 23.05 -7.45
N VAL A 11 24.47 22.44 -8.20
CA VAL A 11 24.19 21.32 -9.10
C VAL A 11 24.09 20.02 -8.31
N SER A 12 23.09 19.19 -8.61
CA SER A 12 22.89 17.91 -7.92
C SER A 12 23.76 16.81 -8.55
N PHE A 13 24.29 15.90 -7.75
CA PHE A 13 24.89 14.66 -8.28
C PHE A 13 23.89 13.83 -9.08
N LEU A 14 22.59 14.01 -8.81
CA LEU A 14 21.52 13.32 -9.51
C LEU A 14 21.30 13.83 -10.93
N ASP A 15 21.92 14.94 -11.34
CA ASP A 15 21.80 15.46 -12.70
C ASP A 15 22.74 14.74 -13.69
N TYR A 16 23.69 13.93 -13.18
CA TYR A 16 24.73 13.29 -13.98
C TYR A 16 24.57 11.77 -14.07
N ASP A 17 24.89 11.16 -15.21
CA ASP A 17 24.85 9.70 -15.40
C ASP A 17 25.98 8.95 -14.65
N GLY A 18 27.06 9.67 -14.36
CA GLY A 18 28.21 9.16 -13.66
C GLY A 18 28.97 10.26 -12.92
N ILE A 19 29.48 9.93 -11.73
CA ILE A 19 30.14 10.86 -10.83
C ILE A 19 31.57 10.36 -10.58
N VAL A 20 32.56 11.25 -10.66
CA VAL A 20 33.96 10.93 -10.34
C VAL A 20 34.44 11.88 -9.26
N LEU A 21 34.91 11.33 -8.13
CA LEU A 21 35.34 12.09 -6.96
C LEU A 21 36.70 11.60 -6.51
N PHE A 22 37.55 12.51 -6.07
CA PHE A 22 38.72 12.15 -5.28
C PHE A 22 38.29 11.81 -3.85
N ALA A 23 38.86 10.77 -3.25
CA ALA A 23 38.49 10.29 -1.92
C ALA A 23 38.60 11.38 -0.83
N GLY A 24 39.54 12.31 -0.98
CA GLY A 24 39.75 13.46 -0.09
C GLY A 24 39.09 14.76 -0.55
N ALA A 25 38.12 14.74 -1.48
CA ALA A 25 37.53 15.95 -2.04
C ALA A 25 36.96 16.91 -0.96
N PHE A 26 36.37 16.36 0.11
CA PHE A 26 35.78 17.13 1.20
C PHE A 26 36.76 17.39 2.37
N GLU A 27 38.04 17.02 2.23
CA GLU A 27 39.06 17.14 3.27
C GLU A 27 39.95 18.37 3.04
N LYS A 28 40.24 19.11 4.11
CA LYS A 28 41.35 20.07 4.17
C LYS A 28 42.33 19.65 5.26
N ALA A 29 43.58 19.42 4.85
CA ALA A 29 44.67 19.17 5.79
C ALA A 29 45.14 20.52 6.35
N ASN A 30 45.11 20.64 7.68
CA ASN A 30 45.59 21.81 8.40
C ASN A 30 46.76 21.41 9.30
N GLN A 31 47.72 22.31 9.45
CA GLN A 31 48.84 22.12 10.38
C GLN A 31 48.43 22.67 11.74
N GLY A 32 48.34 21.79 12.74
CA GLY A 32 48.06 22.15 14.12
C GLY A 32 49.29 22.63 14.87
N PRO A 33 49.10 23.08 16.13
CA PRO A 33 50.20 23.40 17.03
C PRO A 33 51.17 22.21 17.13
N HIS A 34 52.48 22.49 17.12
CA HIS A 34 53.56 21.48 17.19
C HIS A 34 53.74 20.58 15.96
N GLY A 35 53.19 20.97 14.80
CA GLY A 35 53.46 20.30 13.52
C GLY A 35 52.63 19.04 13.25
N HIS A 36 51.65 18.74 14.10
CA HIS A 36 50.67 17.69 13.85
C HIS A 36 49.72 18.09 12.72
N ILE A 37 49.46 17.18 11.77
CA ILE A 37 48.47 17.41 10.71
C ILE A 37 47.12 16.90 11.19
N TYR A 38 46.11 17.78 11.21
CA TYR A 38 44.72 17.39 11.42
C TYR A 38 43.92 17.63 10.14
N ILE A 39 42.86 16.84 9.96
CA ILE A 39 42.00 16.87 8.78
C ILE A 39 40.66 17.44 9.21
N GLU A 40 40.17 18.43 8.48
CA GLU A 40 38.88 19.07 8.71
C GLU A 40 37.97 18.88 7.49
N CYS A 41 36.66 18.77 7.73
CA CYS A 41 35.66 18.76 6.66
C CYS A 41 35.43 20.19 6.18
N ILE A 42 35.55 20.43 4.87
CA ILE A 42 35.40 21.77 4.29
C ILE A 42 33.95 22.29 4.41
N ALA A 43 32.95 21.40 4.35
CA ALA A 43 31.53 21.74 4.44
C ALA A 43 30.65 20.55 4.89
N THR A 44 30.30 20.49 6.17
CA THR A 44 29.52 19.36 6.74
C THR A 44 28.11 19.23 6.15
N SER A 45 27.42 20.35 5.90
CA SER A 45 26.07 20.33 5.33
C SER A 45 26.03 19.85 3.87
N ASP A 46 27.05 20.19 3.08
CA ASP A 46 27.20 19.70 1.71
C ASP A 46 27.54 18.20 1.72
N LEU A 47 28.40 17.75 2.65
CA LEU A 47 28.74 16.33 2.81
C LEU A 47 27.50 15.45 3.04
N ASP A 48 26.59 15.86 3.95
CA ASP A 48 25.36 15.12 4.24
C ASP A 48 24.38 15.10 3.05
N LEU A 49 24.29 16.22 2.32
CA LEU A 49 23.52 16.29 1.07
C LEU A 49 24.10 15.32 0.04
N ARG A 50 25.40 15.40 -0.25
CA ARG A 50 26.07 14.55 -1.25
C ARG A 50 26.03 13.07 -0.90
N GLN A 51 26.09 12.72 0.39
CA GLN A 51 25.88 11.34 0.82
C GLN A 51 24.49 10.82 0.45
N ARG A 52 23.44 11.60 0.72
CA ARG A 52 22.08 11.22 0.32
C ARG A 52 21.94 11.09 -1.19
N GLU A 53 22.54 12.01 -1.95
CA GLU A 53 22.53 11.94 -3.41
C GLU A 53 23.26 10.72 -3.94
N LEU A 54 24.44 10.36 -3.41
CA LEU A 54 25.15 9.14 -3.81
C LEU A 54 24.35 7.87 -3.51
N VAL A 55 23.72 7.78 -2.33
CA VAL A 55 22.87 6.63 -1.98
C VAL A 55 21.69 6.51 -2.96
N THR A 56 21.06 7.63 -3.30
CA THR A 56 19.99 7.67 -4.30
C THR A 56 20.50 7.30 -5.69
N ALA A 57 21.66 7.80 -6.10
CA ALA A 57 22.28 7.48 -7.39
C ALA A 57 22.60 5.98 -7.52
N LEU A 58 23.09 5.33 -6.45
CA LEU A 58 23.36 3.89 -6.42
C LEU A 58 22.11 3.01 -6.55
N ARG A 59 20.96 3.49 -6.07
CA ARG A 59 19.67 2.81 -6.25
C ARG A 59 19.21 2.88 -7.71
N GLY A 60 19.51 3.97 -8.41
CA GLY A 60 19.26 4.14 -9.84
C GLY A 60 20.29 3.45 -10.75
N GLU A 61 20.40 3.86 -12.01
CA GLU A 61 21.33 3.28 -12.99
C GLU A 61 22.70 4.00 -13.09
N LYS A 62 22.89 5.01 -12.25
CA LYS A 62 24.09 5.87 -12.22
C LYS A 62 25.28 5.12 -11.63
N PHE A 63 26.48 5.59 -11.94
CA PHE A 63 27.72 5.04 -11.40
C PHE A 63 28.57 6.09 -10.69
N ILE A 64 29.34 5.66 -9.71
CA ILE A 64 30.18 6.51 -8.88
C ILE A 64 31.59 5.93 -8.88
N ILE A 65 32.58 6.79 -9.09
CA ILE A 65 33.99 6.45 -9.06
C ILE A 65 34.68 7.28 -7.99
N PHE A 66 35.28 6.60 -7.02
CA PHE A 66 36.24 7.19 -6.11
C PHE A 66 37.65 6.96 -6.64
N LEU A 67 38.37 8.04 -6.93
CA LEU A 67 39.80 8.06 -7.18
C LEU A 67 40.50 8.17 -5.83
N VAL A 68 41.31 7.18 -5.49
CA VAL A 68 41.83 6.98 -4.15
C VAL A 68 43.34 7.20 -4.15
N PRO A 69 43.79 8.43 -3.85
CA PRO A 69 45.20 8.67 -3.57
C PRO A 69 45.60 8.21 -2.18
N GLY A 70 46.86 8.45 -1.80
CA GLY A 70 47.30 8.29 -0.42
C GLY A 70 46.46 9.15 0.51
N ILE A 71 45.72 8.52 1.42
CA ILE A 71 44.84 9.21 2.36
C ILE A 71 45.60 9.47 3.65
N SER A 72 45.56 10.70 4.16
CA SER A 72 46.20 10.99 5.45
C SER A 72 45.41 10.37 6.62
N ARG A 73 46.09 9.66 7.52
CA ARG A 73 45.55 9.35 8.86
C ARG A 73 45.86 10.57 9.74
N GLY A 74 44.87 11.44 9.99
CA GLY A 74 45.04 12.55 10.94
C GLY A 74 45.52 12.04 12.31
N SER A 75 46.16 12.90 13.10
CA SER A 75 46.79 12.50 14.39
C SER A 75 45.81 12.07 15.49
N TYR A 76 44.50 12.22 15.30
CA TYR A 76 43.45 11.79 16.24
C TYR A 76 42.81 10.47 15.79
N GLY A 77 42.60 9.55 16.74
CA GLY A 77 42.15 8.17 16.51
C GLY A 77 40.94 8.01 15.58
N GLN A 78 40.79 6.80 15.02
CA GLN A 78 39.89 6.48 13.91
C GLN A 78 38.44 6.98 14.06
N SER A 79 37.91 7.08 15.28
CA SER A 79 36.49 7.34 15.55
C SER A 79 35.98 8.75 15.19
N ARG A 80 36.80 9.80 15.21
CA ARG A 80 36.35 11.16 14.81
C ARG A 80 36.58 11.48 13.34
N VAL A 81 37.49 10.75 12.68
CA VAL A 81 37.88 11.04 11.29
C VAL A 81 36.95 10.36 10.28
N THR A 82 36.28 9.27 10.66
CA THR A 82 35.28 8.57 9.83
C THR A 82 34.04 9.41 9.50
N GLU A 83 33.69 10.37 10.35
CA GLU A 83 32.50 11.21 10.15
C GLU A 83 32.72 12.37 9.17
N THR A 84 33.96 12.65 8.76
CA THR A 84 34.29 13.87 8.01
C THR A 84 34.36 13.70 6.49
N VAL A 85 34.17 12.47 5.97
CA VAL A 85 34.55 12.16 4.58
C VAL A 85 33.59 11.20 3.90
N LEU A 86 33.15 11.56 2.69
CA LEU A 86 32.19 10.80 1.91
C LEU A 86 32.71 9.39 1.59
N PHE A 87 33.95 9.27 1.13
CA PHE A 87 34.61 7.99 0.86
C PHE A 87 34.60 7.06 2.09
N ARG A 88 34.99 7.58 3.27
CA ARG A 88 35.08 6.78 4.50
C ARG A 88 33.70 6.34 4.98
N ARG A 89 32.71 7.24 4.94
CA ARG A 89 31.31 6.93 5.29
C ARG A 89 30.72 5.85 4.38
N ILE A 90 31.00 5.92 3.07
CA ILE A 90 30.56 4.90 2.12
C ILE A 90 31.23 3.56 2.44
N LEU A 91 32.56 3.49 2.62
CA LEU A 91 33.23 2.23 2.98
C LEU A 91 32.69 1.62 4.28
N GLN A 92 32.43 2.45 5.29
CA GLN A 92 31.86 2.02 6.57
C GLN A 92 30.44 1.44 6.39
N SER A 93 29.61 2.02 5.51
CA SER A 93 28.27 1.49 5.23
C SER A 93 28.31 0.09 4.59
N PHE A 94 29.43 -0.27 3.94
CA PHE A 94 29.67 -1.60 3.39
C PHE A 94 30.50 -2.51 4.31
N ASN A 95 30.84 -2.03 5.52
CA ASN A 95 31.71 -2.72 6.48
C ASN A 95 33.09 -3.10 5.89
N ILE A 96 33.67 -2.19 5.10
CA ILE A 96 34.98 -2.40 4.47
C ILE A 96 36.04 -1.67 5.28
N SER A 97 37.06 -2.42 5.69
CA SER A 97 38.25 -1.87 6.32
C SER A 97 39.28 -1.51 5.24
N TRP A 98 40.12 -0.52 5.55
CA TRP A 98 41.18 -0.07 4.64
C TRP A 98 42.43 0.34 5.42
N ASP A 99 43.60 0.17 4.79
CA ASP A 99 44.87 0.65 5.34
C ASP A 99 45.78 1.23 4.25
N ASN A 100 46.70 2.10 4.66
CA ASN A 100 47.66 2.75 3.80
C ASN A 100 49.03 2.05 3.83
N TYR A 101 49.66 1.99 2.67
CA TYR A 101 51.09 1.77 2.56
C TYR A 101 51.85 3.09 2.72
N LYS A 102 53.03 3.00 3.33
CA LYS A 102 54.00 4.11 3.38
C LYS A 102 54.59 4.42 2.00
N THR A 103 54.74 3.38 1.17
CA THR A 103 55.27 3.48 -0.19
C THR A 103 54.22 2.90 -1.15
N PRO A 104 53.81 3.62 -2.20
CA PRO A 104 52.79 3.15 -3.11
C PRO A 104 53.26 1.94 -3.91
N VAL A 105 52.33 1.04 -4.23
CA VAL A 105 52.56 -0.02 -5.22
C VAL A 105 52.27 0.55 -6.61
N SER A 106 53.31 0.71 -7.43
CA SER A 106 53.26 1.36 -8.75
C SER A 106 52.94 0.41 -9.92
N HIS A 107 52.97 -0.90 -9.69
CA HIS A 107 52.78 -1.94 -10.72
C HIS A 107 51.68 -2.91 -10.34
N ALA A 108 50.56 -2.39 -9.86
CA ALA A 108 49.41 -3.23 -9.58
C ALA A 108 48.78 -3.67 -10.91
N GLU A 109 48.71 -4.98 -11.16
CA GLU A 109 48.14 -5.51 -12.41
C GLU A 109 46.62 -5.42 -12.38
N SER A 110 46.00 -4.98 -13.49
CA SER A 110 44.55 -5.01 -13.60
C SER A 110 44.06 -6.39 -14.01
N LYS A 111 43.12 -6.92 -13.25
CA LYS A 111 42.40 -8.16 -13.59
C LYS A 111 41.30 -7.93 -14.64
N ILE A 112 41.04 -6.67 -14.98
CA ILE A 112 39.97 -6.26 -15.88
C ILE A 112 40.59 -5.42 -17.01
N PRO A 113 40.64 -5.93 -18.25
CA PRO A 113 41.37 -5.28 -19.35
C PRO A 113 41.00 -3.82 -19.59
N GLU A 114 39.72 -3.45 -19.37
CA GLU A 114 39.25 -2.07 -19.56
C GLU A 114 39.92 -1.05 -18.61
N PHE A 115 40.38 -1.51 -17.45
CA PHE A 115 41.05 -0.66 -16.48
C PHE A 115 42.58 -0.64 -16.64
N GLN A 116 43.16 -1.55 -17.44
CA GLN A 116 44.61 -1.64 -17.63
C GLN A 116 45.23 -0.30 -18.06
N PRO A 117 44.72 0.42 -19.08
CA PRO A 117 45.31 1.70 -19.50
C PRO A 117 45.20 2.81 -18.44
N TYR A 118 44.17 2.74 -17.58
CA TYR A 118 44.03 3.66 -16.46
C TYR A 118 45.06 3.35 -15.37
N VAL A 119 45.16 2.07 -14.98
CA VAL A 119 46.04 1.63 -13.89
C VAL A 119 47.50 1.86 -14.23
N GLU A 120 47.94 1.57 -15.45
CA GLU A 120 49.33 1.82 -15.89
C GLU A 120 49.72 3.30 -15.81
N ARG A 121 48.77 4.20 -16.08
CA ARG A 121 49.05 5.63 -16.20
C ARG A 121 48.84 6.41 -14.89
N PHE A 122 47.85 6.01 -14.09
CA PHE A 122 47.42 6.75 -12.90
C PHE A 122 47.29 5.88 -11.65
N GLY A 123 47.40 4.56 -11.76
CA GLY A 123 47.14 3.61 -10.67
C GLY A 123 48.31 3.40 -9.72
N SER A 124 48.62 4.40 -8.89
CA SER A 124 49.50 4.19 -7.73
C SER A 124 48.67 3.77 -6.51
N ALA A 125 48.82 2.52 -6.06
CA ALA A 125 48.04 2.00 -4.95
C ALA A 125 48.69 2.34 -3.61
N TYR A 126 48.11 3.32 -2.92
CA TYR A 126 48.44 3.65 -1.53
C TYR A 126 47.54 2.92 -0.54
N VAL A 127 46.29 2.64 -0.93
CA VAL A 127 45.26 2.05 -0.07
C VAL A 127 45.02 0.61 -0.49
N HIS A 128 44.89 -0.29 0.49
CA HIS A 128 44.31 -1.61 0.27
C HIS A 128 43.07 -1.83 1.13
N TYR A 129 42.18 -2.70 0.64
CA TYR A 129 40.89 -3.00 1.27
C TYR A 129 40.88 -4.41 1.88
N SER A 130 40.24 -4.54 3.04
CA SER A 130 39.98 -5.81 3.72
C SER A 130 38.49 -5.91 4.11
N MET A 131 37.93 -7.12 3.96
CA MET A 131 36.51 -7.40 4.17
C MET A 131 36.29 -8.87 4.56
N SER A 132 35.15 -9.17 5.19
CA SER A 132 34.76 -10.54 5.54
C SER A 132 34.51 -11.40 4.29
N SER A 133 34.60 -12.73 4.45
CA SER A 133 34.37 -13.72 3.39
C SER A 133 33.06 -13.51 2.65
N ASP A 134 31.99 -13.27 3.41
CA ASP A 134 30.60 -13.27 2.95
C ASP A 134 30.32 -12.08 2.01
N ARG A 135 31.11 -11.00 2.12
CA ARG A 135 30.98 -9.81 1.28
C ARG A 135 31.71 -9.97 -0.06
N ARG A 136 32.70 -10.87 -0.16
CA ARG A 136 33.52 -11.03 -1.37
C ARG A 136 32.70 -11.44 -2.58
N GLU A 137 31.54 -12.07 -2.40
CA GLU A 137 30.65 -12.46 -3.49
C GLU A 137 30.06 -11.27 -4.25
N HIS A 138 29.93 -10.11 -3.60
CA HIS A 138 29.37 -8.89 -4.19
C HIS A 138 30.46 -7.89 -4.64
N VAL A 139 31.73 -8.23 -4.45
CA VAL A 139 32.88 -7.37 -4.80
C VAL A 139 33.65 -8.00 -5.94
N LYS A 140 33.82 -7.26 -7.03
CA LYS A 140 34.75 -7.64 -8.09
C LYS A 140 36.07 -6.90 -7.90
N VAL A 141 37.15 -7.65 -7.93
CA VAL A 141 38.51 -7.11 -7.84
C VAL A 141 38.92 -6.61 -9.23
N ILE A 142 39.20 -5.31 -9.33
CA ILE A 142 39.70 -4.67 -10.56
C ILE A 142 41.22 -4.76 -10.62
N CYS A 143 41.90 -4.62 -9.48
CA CYS A 143 43.35 -4.58 -9.39
C CYS A 143 43.82 -5.10 -8.03
N GLY A 144 44.87 -5.94 -8.06
CA GLY A 144 45.48 -6.56 -6.88
C GLY A 144 45.30 -8.07 -6.79
N ASP A 145 46.21 -8.71 -6.05
CA ASP A 145 46.24 -10.16 -5.81
C ASP A 145 45.89 -10.50 -4.35
N SER A 146 46.91 -10.65 -3.50
CA SER A 146 46.72 -10.90 -2.07
C SER A 146 46.12 -9.69 -1.34
N ASN A 147 46.43 -8.49 -1.83
CA ASN A 147 45.89 -7.21 -1.35
C ASN A 147 44.99 -6.60 -2.43
N LEU A 148 43.83 -6.09 -2.01
CA LEU A 148 42.84 -5.51 -2.91
C LEU A 148 43.10 -4.01 -3.06
N PHE A 149 43.48 -3.55 -4.25
CA PHE A 149 43.84 -2.14 -4.51
C PHE A 149 42.75 -1.38 -5.27
N ALA A 150 42.01 -2.08 -6.13
CA ALA A 150 40.86 -1.53 -6.84
C ALA A 150 39.70 -2.51 -6.80
N ILE A 151 38.52 -2.04 -6.46
CA ILE A 151 37.32 -2.88 -6.29
C ILE A 151 36.09 -2.19 -6.86
N THR A 152 35.09 -2.99 -7.27
CA THR A 152 33.76 -2.49 -7.61
C THR A 152 32.65 -3.27 -6.93
N PHE A 153 31.58 -2.56 -6.57
CA PHE A 153 30.35 -3.10 -6.01
C PHE A 153 29.21 -2.93 -6.99
N PHE A 154 28.47 -4.02 -7.23
CA PHE A 154 27.27 -4.05 -8.06
C PHE A 154 27.43 -3.38 -9.43
N ASP A 155 28.66 -3.32 -9.94
CA ASP A 155 29.01 -2.67 -11.21
C ASP A 155 28.64 -1.17 -11.30
N LYS A 156 28.42 -0.52 -10.14
CA LYS A 156 27.98 0.87 -10.01
C LYS A 156 28.91 1.72 -9.15
N LEU A 157 29.56 1.13 -8.14
CA LEU A 157 30.45 1.86 -7.23
C LEU A 157 31.89 1.37 -7.39
N PHE A 158 32.79 2.24 -7.78
CA PHE A 158 34.17 1.92 -8.12
C PHE A 158 35.13 2.63 -7.19
N PHE A 159 36.13 1.91 -6.69
CA PHE A 159 37.24 2.47 -5.92
C PHE A 159 38.52 2.16 -6.68
N LEU A 160 39.15 3.19 -7.24
CA LEU A 160 40.30 3.06 -8.12
C LEU A 160 41.52 3.73 -7.49
N PRO A 161 42.70 3.09 -7.47
CA PRO A 161 43.92 3.72 -7.00
C PRO A 161 44.26 4.90 -7.92
N CYS A 162 44.78 5.96 -7.34
CA CYS A 162 45.15 7.16 -8.07
C CYS A 162 46.43 7.77 -7.52
N THR A 163 47.37 8.17 -8.36
CA THR A 163 48.49 9.00 -7.93
C THR A 163 47.97 10.37 -7.50
N ASN A 164 48.54 10.97 -6.46
CA ASN A 164 48.23 12.35 -6.07
C ASN A 164 48.50 13.31 -7.24
N PRO A 165 47.46 13.93 -7.84
CA PRO A 165 47.68 14.83 -8.97
C PRO A 165 48.37 16.11 -8.48
N SER A 166 49.49 16.47 -9.11
CA SER A 166 50.22 17.72 -8.80
C SER A 166 49.63 18.93 -9.54
N THR A 167 48.82 18.69 -10.57
CA THR A 167 48.19 19.73 -11.38
C THR A 167 46.73 19.40 -11.68
N HIS A 168 45.93 20.43 -11.87
CA HIS A 168 44.52 20.30 -12.26
C HIS A 168 44.34 19.49 -13.57
N LYS A 169 45.23 19.69 -14.54
CA LYS A 169 45.26 18.92 -15.80
C LYS A 169 45.48 17.41 -15.55
N GLN A 170 46.32 17.03 -14.59
CA GLN A 170 46.51 15.63 -14.21
C GLN A 170 45.27 15.06 -13.52
N ALA A 171 44.61 15.85 -12.66
CA ALA A 171 43.38 15.45 -11.98
C ALA A 171 42.25 15.16 -12.99
N ILE A 172 42.01 16.07 -13.93
CA ILE A 172 41.05 15.86 -15.03
C ILE A 172 41.46 14.65 -15.88
N GLY A 173 42.74 14.52 -16.20
CA GLY A 173 43.25 13.39 -16.97
C GLY A 173 42.94 12.04 -16.32
N ALA A 174 43.15 11.92 -15.01
CA ALA A 174 42.82 10.73 -14.23
C ALA A 174 41.30 10.47 -14.21
N ALA A 175 40.49 11.50 -13.94
CA ALA A 175 39.03 11.37 -13.90
C ALA A 175 38.43 10.93 -15.24
N VAL A 176 38.90 11.51 -16.35
CA VAL A 176 38.45 11.14 -17.70
C VAL A 176 38.87 9.72 -18.04
N ALA A 177 40.10 9.31 -17.71
CA ALA A 177 40.58 7.96 -17.96
C ALA A 177 39.79 6.92 -17.14
N ALA A 178 39.50 7.21 -15.87
CA ALA A 178 38.69 6.36 -15.02
C ALA A 178 37.25 6.22 -15.54
N ALA A 179 36.61 7.34 -15.91
CA ALA A 179 35.26 7.33 -16.47
C ALA A 179 35.20 6.50 -17.77
N LYS A 180 36.20 6.64 -18.66
CA LYS A 180 36.30 5.83 -19.88
C LYS A 180 36.43 4.34 -19.57
N ALA A 181 37.28 3.97 -18.62
CA ALA A 181 37.46 2.58 -18.20
C ALA A 181 36.16 1.98 -17.66
N VAL A 182 35.45 2.71 -16.78
CA VAL A 182 34.16 2.27 -16.22
C VAL A 182 33.09 2.15 -17.30
N ILE A 183 32.99 3.11 -18.23
CA ILE A 183 32.02 3.04 -19.34
C ILE A 183 32.30 1.83 -20.23
N ALA A 184 33.57 1.59 -20.60
CA ALA A 184 33.96 0.44 -21.40
C ALA A 184 33.63 -0.88 -20.66
N TYR A 185 33.96 -0.95 -19.37
CA TYR A 185 33.64 -2.08 -18.52
C TYR A 185 32.14 -2.35 -18.50
N ARG A 186 31.33 -1.33 -18.13
CA ARG A 186 29.87 -1.41 -18.06
C ARG A 186 29.24 -1.81 -19.38
N LYS A 187 29.76 -1.35 -20.53
CA LYS A 187 29.30 -1.81 -21.85
C LYS A 187 29.53 -3.30 -22.06
N ARG A 188 30.70 -3.84 -21.67
CA ARG A 188 31.00 -5.27 -21.79
C ARG A 188 30.14 -6.13 -20.87
N ILE A 189 29.95 -5.68 -19.62
CA ILE A 189 29.16 -6.43 -18.63
C ILE A 189 27.66 -6.17 -18.71
N SER A 190 27.22 -5.24 -19.58
CA SER A 190 25.82 -4.96 -19.81
C SER A 190 25.15 -6.20 -20.39
N LYS A 191 24.69 -7.06 -19.50
CA LYS A 191 23.83 -8.20 -19.76
C LYS A 191 22.41 -7.69 -19.86
N ALA A 192 22.15 -6.71 -20.73
CA ALA A 192 20.79 -6.46 -21.16
C ALA A 192 20.32 -7.78 -21.76
N LYS A 193 19.47 -8.48 -21.01
CA LYS A 193 18.88 -9.75 -21.46
C LYS A 193 18.25 -9.44 -22.81
N PRO A 194 18.72 -10.06 -23.90
CA PRO A 194 18.09 -9.84 -25.20
C PRO A 194 16.61 -10.17 -25.07
N GLN A 195 15.75 -9.39 -25.72
CA GLN A 195 14.30 -9.57 -25.59
C GLN A 195 13.87 -11.01 -25.91
N TRP A 196 14.55 -11.67 -26.86
CA TRP A 196 14.33 -13.06 -27.24
C TRP A 196 14.58 -14.07 -26.11
N ILE A 197 15.39 -13.76 -25.09
CA ILE A 197 15.66 -14.73 -24.00
C ILE A 197 14.41 -15.01 -23.18
N SER A 198 13.43 -14.09 -23.20
CA SER A 198 12.11 -14.28 -22.58
C SER A 198 11.22 -15.29 -23.31
N GLU A 199 11.61 -15.69 -24.53
CA GLU A 199 10.96 -16.78 -25.29
C GLU A 199 11.31 -18.15 -24.69
N PHE A 200 12.46 -18.27 -24.01
CA PHE A 200 12.86 -19.49 -23.31
C PHE A 200 12.29 -19.47 -21.90
N ARG A 201 11.39 -20.41 -21.61
CA ARG A 201 10.80 -20.56 -20.28
C ARG A 201 11.14 -21.91 -19.68
N PHE A 202 11.52 -21.92 -18.41
CA PHE A 202 11.71 -23.16 -17.68
C PHE A 202 10.37 -23.77 -17.28
N THR A 203 10.31 -25.10 -17.13
CA THR A 203 9.09 -25.78 -16.67
C THR A 203 8.61 -25.25 -15.32
N GLN A 204 9.54 -25.00 -14.39
CA GLN A 204 9.23 -24.43 -13.08
C GLN A 204 8.75 -22.98 -13.16
N GLU A 205 9.27 -22.20 -14.11
CA GLU A 205 8.79 -20.84 -14.37
C GLU A 205 7.34 -20.84 -14.86
N ASN A 206 6.98 -21.78 -15.75
CA ASN A 206 5.58 -21.92 -16.19
C ASN A 206 4.65 -22.31 -15.04
N SER A 207 5.08 -23.18 -14.12
CA SER A 207 4.32 -23.52 -12.91
C SER A 207 4.06 -22.27 -12.08
N LEU A 208 5.12 -21.52 -11.75
CA LEU A 208 5.01 -20.31 -10.93
C LEU A 208 4.17 -19.21 -11.60
N ILE A 209 4.20 -19.09 -12.93
CA ILE A 209 3.34 -18.16 -13.67
C ILE A 209 1.88 -18.56 -13.55
N ASN A 210 1.56 -19.86 -13.59
CA ASN A 210 0.19 -20.33 -13.41
C ASN A 210 -0.27 -20.11 -11.96
N ASP A 211 0.57 -20.42 -10.97
CA ASP A 211 0.28 -20.16 -9.56
C ASP A 211 0.02 -18.66 -9.32
N ALA A 212 0.84 -17.79 -9.92
CA ALA A 212 0.66 -16.34 -9.83
C ALA A 212 -0.67 -15.88 -10.46
N LYS A 213 -1.09 -16.47 -11.59
CA LYS A 213 -2.38 -16.16 -12.23
C LYS A 213 -3.56 -16.61 -11.36
N GLU A 214 -3.47 -17.79 -10.76
CA GLU A 214 -4.50 -18.31 -9.88
C GLU A 214 -4.65 -17.44 -8.64
N LEU A 215 -3.53 -17.07 -8.00
CA LEU A 215 -3.52 -16.14 -6.88
C LEU A 215 -4.09 -14.77 -7.25
N GLN A 216 -3.78 -14.25 -8.45
CA GLN A 216 -4.35 -12.99 -8.92
C GLN A 216 -5.87 -13.09 -9.12
N GLN A 217 -6.37 -14.21 -9.64
CA GLN A 217 -7.80 -14.42 -9.81
C GLN A 217 -8.50 -14.50 -8.44
N GLN A 218 -7.90 -15.18 -7.47
CA GLN A 218 -8.40 -15.23 -6.10
C GLN A 218 -8.41 -13.84 -5.45
N LEU A 219 -7.35 -13.05 -5.64
CA LEU A 219 -7.27 -11.67 -5.15
C LEU A 219 -8.42 -10.82 -5.72
N ASN A 220 -8.62 -10.85 -7.04
CA ASN A 220 -9.69 -10.08 -7.68
C ASN A 220 -11.09 -10.49 -7.16
N GLN A 221 -11.31 -11.78 -6.88
CA GLN A 221 -12.57 -12.25 -6.28
C GLN A 221 -12.77 -11.71 -4.87
N ILE A 222 -11.72 -11.67 -4.06
CA ILE A 222 -11.76 -11.11 -2.70
C ILE A 222 -12.01 -9.61 -2.76
N GLU A 223 -11.32 -8.87 -3.61
CA GLU A 223 -11.53 -7.43 -3.82
C GLU A 223 -12.97 -7.13 -4.24
N THR A 224 -13.52 -7.89 -5.19
CA THR A 224 -14.93 -7.74 -5.61
C THR A 224 -15.90 -7.96 -4.46
N LYS A 225 -15.61 -8.92 -3.56
CA LYS A 225 -16.41 -9.14 -2.35
C LYS A 225 -16.31 -7.95 -1.40
N ILE A 226 -15.09 -7.46 -1.14
CA ILE A 226 -14.85 -6.27 -0.29
C ILE A 226 -15.63 -5.06 -0.82
N ASP A 227 -15.56 -4.81 -2.14
CA ASP A 227 -16.28 -3.72 -2.79
C ASP A 227 -17.81 -3.88 -2.63
N SER A 228 -18.31 -5.11 -2.76
CA SER A 228 -19.74 -5.41 -2.51
C SER A 228 -20.15 -5.07 -1.08
N TYR A 229 -19.32 -5.40 -0.08
CA TYR A 229 -19.57 -4.97 1.31
C TYR A 229 -19.44 -3.45 1.49
N GLY A 230 -18.56 -2.80 0.73
CA GLY A 230 -18.50 -1.34 0.65
C GLY A 230 -19.81 -0.73 0.18
N ASN A 231 -20.41 -1.30 -0.88
CA ASN A 231 -21.70 -0.85 -1.40
C ASN A 231 -22.83 -1.03 -0.38
N TYR A 232 -22.86 -2.12 0.40
CA TYR A 232 -23.89 -2.32 1.44
C TYR A 232 -23.85 -1.25 2.53
N LYS A 233 -22.70 -0.61 2.79
CA LYS A 233 -22.62 0.51 3.74
C LYS A 233 -23.41 1.74 3.29
N GLY A 234 -23.81 1.83 2.02
CA GLY A 234 -24.72 2.86 1.53
C GLY A 234 -26.06 2.88 2.29
N VAL A 235 -26.47 1.79 2.94
CA VAL A 235 -27.63 1.76 3.84
C VAL A 235 -27.57 2.81 4.95
N LEU A 236 -26.36 3.25 5.32
CA LEU A 236 -26.14 4.20 6.40
C LEU A 236 -26.28 5.67 5.96
N CYS A 237 -26.23 5.96 4.66
CA CYS A 237 -26.12 7.34 4.18
C CYS A 237 -26.95 7.66 2.93
N TYR A 238 -27.42 6.67 2.18
CA TYR A 238 -28.28 6.88 1.03
C TYR A 238 -29.71 7.16 1.47
N HIS A 239 -30.47 7.82 0.59
CA HIS A 239 -31.88 8.12 0.76
C HIS A 239 -32.62 7.80 -0.54
N SER A 240 -33.95 7.66 -0.48
CA SER A 240 -34.81 7.43 -1.66
C SER A 240 -34.42 6.13 -2.41
N ASP A 241 -34.48 6.11 -3.74
CA ASP A 241 -34.28 4.90 -4.55
C ASP A 241 -32.94 4.17 -4.31
N PRO A 242 -31.77 4.84 -4.21
CA PRO A 242 -30.51 4.17 -3.90
C PRO A 242 -30.50 3.42 -2.56
N LEU A 243 -31.25 3.92 -1.57
CA LEU A 243 -31.40 3.20 -0.29
C LEU A 243 -32.26 1.96 -0.47
N VAL A 244 -33.39 2.08 -1.18
CA VAL A 244 -34.30 0.96 -1.46
C VAL A 244 -33.56 -0.16 -2.18
N ASP A 245 -32.76 0.16 -3.20
CA ASP A 245 -32.00 -0.83 -3.96
C ASP A 245 -30.98 -1.58 -3.10
N ILE A 246 -30.27 -0.87 -2.21
CA ILE A 246 -29.31 -1.50 -1.30
C ILE A 246 -30.02 -2.39 -0.29
N VAL A 247 -31.12 -1.91 0.31
CA VAL A 247 -31.89 -2.68 1.29
C VAL A 247 -32.46 -3.93 0.64
N THR A 248 -33.07 -3.83 -0.54
CA THR A 248 -33.56 -4.99 -1.30
C THR A 248 -32.46 -6.00 -1.56
N ASN A 249 -31.27 -5.55 -1.99
CA ASN A 249 -30.14 -6.44 -2.21
C ASN A 249 -29.66 -7.12 -0.91
N ILE A 250 -29.64 -6.42 0.22
CA ILE A 250 -29.27 -7.00 1.51
C ILE A 250 -30.29 -8.07 1.94
N PHE A 251 -31.58 -7.75 1.87
CA PHE A 251 -32.65 -8.68 2.20
C PHE A 251 -32.64 -9.93 1.32
N GLU A 252 -32.40 -9.78 0.02
CA GLU A 252 -32.30 -10.92 -0.89
C GLU A 252 -31.04 -11.75 -0.64
N LYS A 253 -29.87 -11.11 -0.52
CA LYS A 253 -28.57 -11.80 -0.42
C LYS A 253 -28.33 -12.50 0.91
N PHE A 254 -28.72 -11.86 2.02
CA PHE A 254 -28.42 -12.35 3.37
C PHE A 254 -29.60 -13.07 4.00
N PHE A 255 -30.83 -12.70 3.64
CA PHE A 255 -32.02 -13.25 4.27
C PHE A 255 -32.87 -14.10 3.29
N GLY A 256 -32.54 -14.11 1.99
CA GLY A 256 -33.32 -14.83 0.98
C GLY A 256 -34.72 -14.24 0.76
N ILE A 257 -34.95 -13.00 1.22
CA ILE A 257 -36.26 -12.33 1.16
C ILE A 257 -36.27 -11.40 -0.05
N ARG A 258 -37.17 -11.68 -0.99
CA ARG A 258 -37.37 -10.82 -2.17
C ARG A 258 -38.39 -9.73 -1.85
N LEU A 259 -37.94 -8.47 -1.82
CA LEU A 259 -38.82 -7.33 -1.62
C LEU A 259 -39.45 -6.88 -2.96
N VAL A 260 -40.74 -6.56 -2.95
CA VAL A 260 -41.49 -6.00 -4.08
C VAL A 260 -41.87 -4.56 -3.75
N LYS A 261 -41.78 -3.65 -4.74
CA LYS A 261 -41.82 -2.19 -4.54
C LYS A 261 -43.23 -1.58 -4.79
N GLU A 262 -44.31 -2.32 -4.53
CA GLU A 262 -45.67 -1.85 -4.85
C GLU A 262 -46.32 -1.09 -3.68
N ASP A 263 -47.18 -0.11 -4.03
CA ASP A 263 -47.73 0.93 -3.15
C ASP A 263 -49.11 0.58 -2.51
N GLU A 264 -49.56 -0.67 -2.60
CA GLU A 264 -50.91 -1.12 -2.17
C GLU A 264 -50.88 -1.89 -0.82
N PHE A 265 -50.03 -1.44 0.12
CA PHE A 265 -49.71 -2.21 1.34
C PHE A 265 -50.92 -2.54 2.24
N VAL A 266 -51.99 -1.72 2.23
CA VAL A 266 -53.18 -1.95 3.07
C VAL A 266 -54.03 -3.10 2.51
N GLU A 267 -54.26 -3.11 1.19
CA GLU A 267 -55.06 -4.15 0.53
C GLU A 267 -54.33 -5.50 0.58
N ASP A 268 -53.02 -5.46 0.39
CA ASP A 268 -52.16 -6.62 0.55
C ASP A 268 -52.17 -7.16 1.98
N ALA A 269 -52.05 -6.29 2.99
CA ALA A 269 -52.11 -6.72 4.38
C ALA A 269 -53.43 -7.45 4.68
N ALA A 270 -54.56 -6.96 4.17
CA ALA A 270 -55.83 -7.67 4.32
C ALA A 270 -55.82 -9.03 3.60
N MET A 271 -55.28 -9.11 2.37
CA MET A 271 -55.22 -10.35 1.59
C MET A 271 -54.35 -11.44 2.24
N PHE A 272 -53.24 -11.07 2.87
CA PHE A 272 -52.30 -12.03 3.47
C PHE A 272 -52.63 -12.39 4.92
N SER A 273 -53.61 -11.75 5.54
CA SER A 273 -54.00 -12.03 6.92
C SER A 273 -54.89 -13.28 7.02
N ASN A 274 -54.58 -14.13 7.99
CA ASN A 274 -55.44 -15.21 8.46
C ASN A 274 -55.43 -15.22 10.00
N PRO A 275 -56.30 -14.43 10.64
CA PRO A 275 -56.34 -14.29 12.10
C PRO A 275 -56.55 -15.63 12.84
N ASP A 276 -57.31 -16.57 12.24
CA ASP A 276 -57.56 -17.90 12.79
C ASP A 276 -56.27 -18.74 12.94
N GLU A 277 -55.26 -18.48 12.11
CA GLU A 277 -53.95 -19.14 12.14
C GLU A 277 -52.85 -18.28 12.78
N GLU A 278 -53.24 -17.13 13.36
CA GLU A 278 -52.33 -16.08 13.84
C GLU A 278 -51.35 -15.58 12.77
N ILE A 279 -51.81 -15.51 11.52
CA ILE A 279 -51.05 -14.93 10.41
C ILE A 279 -51.57 -13.51 10.20
N TYR A 280 -50.68 -12.52 10.31
CA TYR A 280 -51.04 -11.11 10.14
C TYR A 280 -50.31 -10.53 8.94
N GLY A 281 -51.08 -9.85 8.10
CA GLY A 281 -50.56 -9.13 6.94
C GLY A 281 -49.64 -8.02 7.36
N TYR A 282 -49.90 -7.34 8.47
CA TYR A 282 -49.07 -6.24 8.95
C TYR A 282 -48.81 -6.30 10.45
N THR A 283 -47.56 -6.03 10.87
CA THR A 283 -47.17 -6.11 12.28
C THR A 283 -46.26 -4.94 12.70
N MET A 284 -46.54 -4.35 13.86
CA MET A 284 -45.75 -3.27 14.46
C MET A 284 -45.49 -3.50 15.95
N GLY A 285 -44.34 -3.01 16.42
CA GLY A 285 -43.83 -3.30 17.77
C GLY A 285 -44.42 -2.47 18.92
N GLY A 286 -45.43 -1.62 18.68
CA GLY A 286 -46.07 -0.82 19.74
C GLY A 286 -46.75 0.45 19.24
N THR A 287 -47.26 1.27 20.17
CA THR A 287 -47.95 2.55 19.89
C THR A 287 -47.06 3.79 19.97
N TYR A 288 -45.76 3.63 20.25
CA TYR A 288 -44.81 4.74 20.26
C TYR A 288 -44.59 5.27 18.82
N PHE A 289 -44.40 6.58 18.64
CA PHE A 289 -44.40 7.22 17.31
C PHE A 289 -43.49 6.56 16.26
N TRP A 290 -42.34 6.00 16.67
CA TRP A 290 -41.43 5.31 15.74
C TRP A 290 -42.01 4.02 15.12
N ALA A 291 -43.02 3.39 15.72
CA ALA A 291 -43.65 2.20 15.18
C ALA A 291 -44.57 2.49 13.97
N PRO A 292 -45.46 3.50 14.00
CA PRO A 292 -46.24 3.91 12.83
C PRO A 292 -45.51 4.91 11.92
N ALA A 293 -44.32 5.40 12.27
CA ALA A 293 -43.63 6.47 11.53
C ALA A 293 -43.46 6.19 10.03
N SER A 294 -43.16 4.94 9.66
CA SER A 294 -43.01 4.54 8.25
C SER A 294 -44.30 4.76 7.45
N ILE A 295 -45.44 4.28 7.94
CA ILE A 295 -46.76 4.52 7.33
C ILE A 295 -47.12 5.99 7.38
N PHE A 296 -46.89 6.65 8.52
CA PHE A 296 -47.19 8.06 8.72
C PHE A 296 -46.55 8.93 7.62
N TYR A 297 -45.26 8.73 7.36
CA TYR A 297 -44.55 9.48 6.32
C TYR A 297 -44.85 8.96 4.90
N ALA A 298 -45.05 7.65 4.70
CA ALA A 298 -45.40 7.07 3.40
C ALA A 298 -46.75 7.62 2.88
N MET A 299 -47.72 7.81 3.78
CA MET A 299 -49.01 8.41 3.47
C MET A 299 -48.97 9.96 3.44
N GLY A 300 -47.77 10.54 3.49
CA GLY A 300 -47.54 11.98 3.37
C GLY A 300 -47.88 12.80 4.61
N GLY A 301 -47.95 12.18 5.79
CA GLY A 301 -48.04 12.89 7.07
C GLY A 301 -46.76 13.65 7.39
N GLU A 302 -46.90 14.77 8.08
CA GLU A 302 -45.79 15.64 8.47
C GLU A 302 -45.94 16.02 9.96
N VAL A 303 -44.83 16.13 10.70
CA VAL A 303 -44.89 16.49 12.13
C VAL A 303 -44.90 18.01 12.32
N THR A 304 -44.21 18.73 11.44
CA THR A 304 -44.11 20.20 11.44
C THR A 304 -44.04 20.72 10.01
N ASP A 305 -44.15 22.04 9.85
CA ASP A 305 -43.71 22.73 8.63
C ASP A 305 -42.22 22.49 8.35
N SER A 306 -41.78 22.81 7.12
CA SER A 306 -40.39 22.63 6.68
C SER A 306 -39.37 23.44 7.49
N GLY A 307 -39.82 24.52 8.15
CA GLY A 307 -38.99 25.32 9.04
C GLY A 307 -38.88 24.79 10.48
N ILE A 308 -39.62 23.73 10.83
CA ILE A 308 -39.69 23.16 12.18
C ILE A 308 -40.14 24.23 13.20
N THR A 309 -41.13 25.03 12.83
CA THR A 309 -41.64 26.15 13.65
C THR A 309 -43.08 25.94 14.15
N THR A 310 -43.87 25.15 13.44
CA THR A 310 -45.30 24.96 13.65
C THR A 310 -45.68 23.50 13.44
N ALA A 311 -46.26 22.86 14.47
CA ALA A 311 -46.77 21.48 14.39
C ALA A 311 -48.27 21.41 14.10
N THR A 312 -49.04 22.39 14.58
CA THR A 312 -50.50 22.45 14.38
C THR A 312 -50.83 22.63 12.90
N GLY A 313 -51.73 21.80 12.38
CA GLY A 313 -52.06 21.72 10.96
C GLY A 313 -51.18 20.75 10.17
N TYR A 314 -50.05 20.31 10.73
CA TYR A 314 -49.18 19.29 10.16
C TYR A 314 -49.40 17.96 10.87
N ILE A 315 -49.04 17.85 12.16
CA ILE A 315 -49.17 16.60 12.92
C ILE A 315 -50.62 16.10 13.04
N ASN A 316 -51.57 17.04 13.04
CA ASN A 316 -53.01 16.80 13.02
C ASN A 316 -53.67 17.25 11.70
N GLY A 317 -52.87 17.38 10.63
CA GLY A 317 -53.35 17.66 9.29
C GLY A 317 -54.05 16.46 8.65
N GLU A 318 -54.75 16.69 7.54
CA GLU A 318 -55.58 15.67 6.88
C GLU A 318 -54.81 14.38 6.55
N LYS A 319 -53.58 14.49 6.02
CA LYS A 319 -52.75 13.34 5.68
C LYS A 319 -52.28 12.55 6.90
N SER A 320 -51.87 13.26 7.96
CA SER A 320 -51.46 12.66 9.22
C SER A 320 -52.60 11.91 9.91
N VAL A 321 -53.81 12.49 9.88
CA VAL A 321 -55.02 11.82 10.40
C VAL A 321 -55.37 10.61 9.54
N ALA A 322 -55.31 10.72 8.20
CA ALA A 322 -55.57 9.61 7.30
C ALA A 322 -54.61 8.42 7.55
N ALA A 323 -53.33 8.69 7.81
CA ALA A 323 -52.35 7.65 8.09
C ALA A 323 -52.67 6.85 9.37
N TYR A 324 -53.06 7.55 10.44
CA TYR A 324 -53.48 6.88 11.67
C TYR A 324 -54.85 6.21 11.54
N GLN A 325 -55.75 6.77 10.74
CA GLN A 325 -57.05 6.16 10.47
C GLN A 325 -56.89 4.82 9.74
N ALA A 326 -55.98 4.73 8.76
CA ALA A 326 -55.66 3.47 8.09
C ALA A 326 -55.19 2.40 9.08
N LEU A 327 -54.32 2.74 10.03
CA LEU A 327 -53.89 1.82 11.09
C LEU A 327 -55.03 1.37 12.01
N VAL A 328 -55.94 2.29 12.34
CA VAL A 328 -57.15 1.97 13.13
C VAL A 328 -58.06 1.01 12.38
N ASP A 329 -58.23 1.22 11.08
CA ASP A 329 -59.08 0.39 10.24
C ASP A 329 -58.45 -1.00 10.04
N MET A 330 -57.13 -1.08 9.81
CA MET A 330 -56.37 -2.35 9.77
C MET A 330 -56.40 -3.12 11.09
N TYR A 331 -56.49 -2.42 12.23
CA TYR A 331 -56.65 -3.09 13.52
C TYR A 331 -58.07 -3.66 13.67
N ARG A 332 -59.09 -2.98 13.14
CA ARG A 332 -60.50 -3.40 13.23
C ARG A 332 -60.83 -4.55 12.29
N ASP A 333 -60.16 -4.63 11.14
CA ASP A 333 -60.33 -5.71 10.17
C ASP A 333 -59.40 -6.91 10.42
N GLU A 334 -58.64 -6.87 11.53
CA GLU A 334 -57.71 -7.92 11.98
C GLU A 334 -56.52 -8.15 11.02
N SER A 335 -56.25 -7.22 10.10
CA SER A 335 -55.06 -7.27 9.24
C SER A 335 -53.77 -6.77 9.92
N LEU A 336 -53.92 -6.02 11.03
CA LEU A 336 -52.83 -5.55 11.88
C LEU A 336 -52.73 -6.37 13.18
N SER A 337 -51.57 -6.94 13.43
CA SER A 337 -51.29 -7.78 14.60
C SER A 337 -51.62 -7.12 15.94
N PRO A 338 -52.26 -7.85 16.89
CA PRO A 338 -52.60 -7.34 18.21
C PRO A 338 -51.38 -7.07 19.11
N LEU A 339 -50.17 -7.47 18.68
CA LEU A 339 -48.90 -7.24 19.37
C LEU A 339 -48.72 -5.76 19.77
N LEU A 340 -49.22 -4.82 18.95
CA LEU A 340 -49.04 -3.39 19.14
C LEU A 340 -49.59 -2.86 20.48
N LEU A 341 -50.63 -3.52 21.03
CA LEU A 341 -51.27 -3.14 22.30
C LEU A 341 -50.77 -3.99 23.48
N GLY A 342 -49.75 -4.83 23.27
CA GLY A 342 -49.28 -5.81 24.26
C GLY A 342 -50.27 -6.95 24.49
N GLY A 343 -51.23 -7.14 23.59
CA GLY A 343 -52.36 -8.09 23.73
C GLY A 343 -52.03 -9.56 23.46
N GLY A 344 -50.76 -9.94 23.38
CA GLY A 344 -50.33 -11.26 22.88
C GLY A 344 -50.11 -11.25 21.35
N GLY A 345 -49.48 -12.31 20.85
CA GLY A 345 -49.04 -12.45 19.46
C GLY A 345 -47.55 -12.78 19.34
N ILE A 346 -47.14 -13.32 18.19
CA ILE A 346 -45.72 -13.58 17.89
C ILE A 346 -44.98 -12.24 17.72
N GLY A 347 -43.75 -12.14 18.25
CA GLY A 347 -42.94 -10.93 18.08
C GLY A 347 -42.72 -10.61 16.59
N VAL A 348 -42.51 -9.33 16.27
CA VAL A 348 -42.37 -8.84 14.88
C VAL A 348 -41.36 -9.69 14.09
N PHE A 349 -40.22 -10.00 14.72
CA PHE A 349 -39.11 -10.72 14.13
C PHE A 349 -39.35 -12.22 14.06
N GLU A 350 -39.86 -12.82 15.14
CA GLU A 350 -40.21 -14.24 15.19
C GLU A 350 -41.31 -14.57 14.17
N GLY A 351 -42.28 -13.67 13.99
CA GLY A 351 -43.34 -13.83 13.01
C GLY A 351 -42.86 -13.69 11.57
N LEU A 352 -41.92 -12.77 11.31
CA LEU A 352 -41.30 -12.65 9.99
C LEU A 352 -40.48 -13.91 9.66
N ALA A 353 -39.70 -14.41 10.62
CA ALA A 353 -38.86 -15.60 10.44
C ALA A 353 -39.68 -16.90 10.26
N THR A 354 -40.86 -16.98 10.88
CA THR A 354 -41.74 -18.16 10.81
C THR A 354 -42.82 -18.08 9.73
N GLY A 355 -42.84 -16.98 8.95
CA GLY A 355 -43.87 -16.75 7.93
C GLY A 355 -45.26 -16.44 8.48
N LYS A 356 -45.36 -16.10 9.77
CA LYS A 356 -46.60 -15.66 10.43
C LYS A 356 -46.88 -14.15 10.29
N ASN A 357 -45.89 -13.37 9.85
CA ASN A 357 -46.06 -11.96 9.48
C ASN A 357 -45.67 -11.77 8.02
N SER A 358 -46.56 -11.19 7.20
CA SER A 358 -46.28 -10.93 5.77
C SER A 358 -45.58 -9.59 5.55
N TYR A 359 -45.97 -8.54 6.27
CA TYR A 359 -45.32 -7.23 6.29
C TYR A 359 -44.96 -6.82 7.72
N ALA A 360 -43.77 -6.24 7.90
CA ALA A 360 -43.26 -5.82 9.20
C ALA A 360 -42.57 -4.45 9.11
N VAL A 361 -42.88 -3.55 10.05
CA VAL A 361 -42.06 -2.35 10.26
C VAL A 361 -40.86 -2.72 11.11
N VAL A 362 -39.70 -2.78 10.48
CA VAL A 362 -38.44 -3.01 11.16
C VAL A 362 -37.68 -1.68 11.24
N ASN A 363 -37.62 -1.09 12.44
CA ASN A 363 -36.68 -0.02 12.73
C ASN A 363 -35.28 -0.64 12.92
N ALA A 364 -34.61 -0.99 11.82
CA ALA A 364 -33.33 -1.69 11.87
C ALA A 364 -32.22 -0.79 12.43
N SER A 365 -31.70 -1.12 13.62
CA SER A 365 -30.41 -0.62 14.10
C SER A 365 -29.32 -1.69 13.89
N GLN A 366 -28.05 -1.27 13.85
CA GLN A 366 -26.92 -2.21 13.72
C GLN A 366 -26.96 -3.33 14.77
N SER A 367 -27.32 -3.01 16.02
CA SER A 367 -27.47 -4.01 17.09
C SER A 367 -28.57 -5.05 16.85
N MET A 368 -29.52 -4.77 15.95
CA MET A 368 -30.59 -5.70 15.59
C MET A 368 -30.15 -6.68 14.50
N ILE A 369 -29.34 -6.22 13.53
CA ILE A 369 -28.69 -7.10 12.55
C ILE A 369 -27.80 -8.11 13.28
N ASP A 370 -27.07 -7.63 14.29
CA ASP A 370 -26.19 -8.47 15.12
C ASP A 370 -27.00 -9.54 15.89
N LYS A 371 -28.17 -9.21 16.46
CA LYS A 371 -29.04 -10.18 17.15
C LYS A 371 -29.66 -11.23 16.24
N ILE A 372 -30.03 -10.86 15.02
CA ILE A 372 -30.58 -11.80 14.03
C ILE A 372 -29.48 -12.79 13.59
N SER A 373 -28.26 -12.29 13.38
CA SER A 373 -27.08 -13.12 13.12
C SER A 373 -26.73 -14.06 14.31
N GLU A 374 -26.84 -13.59 15.55
CA GLU A 374 -26.53 -14.37 16.76
C GLU A 374 -27.60 -15.43 17.10
N SER A 375 -28.85 -15.23 16.67
CA SER A 375 -29.98 -16.09 17.03
C SER A 375 -29.98 -17.48 16.39
N GLY A 376 -29.09 -17.76 15.42
CA GLY A 376 -29.01 -19.05 14.73
C GLY A 376 -30.21 -19.35 13.81
N ILE A 377 -31.11 -18.39 13.58
CA ILE A 377 -32.34 -18.53 12.79
C ILE A 377 -32.08 -18.94 11.33
N GLU A 378 -30.90 -18.64 10.76
CA GLU A 378 -30.50 -19.13 9.43
C GLU A 378 -30.59 -20.68 9.33
N GLN A 379 -30.29 -21.39 10.42
CA GLN A 379 -30.38 -22.86 10.47
C GLN A 379 -31.82 -23.37 10.60
N GLU A 380 -32.73 -22.64 11.26
CA GLU A 380 -34.15 -23.01 11.38
C GLU A 380 -34.95 -22.70 10.11
N ILE A 381 -34.64 -21.60 9.41
CA ILE A 381 -35.27 -21.25 8.13
C ILE A 381 -34.92 -22.29 7.05
N GLU A 382 -33.68 -22.77 7.02
CA GLU A 382 -33.26 -23.80 6.06
C GLU A 382 -33.91 -25.17 6.35
N ALA A 383 -34.28 -25.43 7.61
CA ALA A 383 -35.02 -26.61 8.04
C ALA A 383 -36.54 -26.49 7.85
N SER A 384 -37.07 -25.31 7.48
CA SER A 384 -38.51 -25.09 7.32
C SER A 384 -39.12 -25.99 6.22
N PRO A 385 -40.19 -26.75 6.53
CA PRO A 385 -40.87 -27.61 5.55
C PRO A 385 -41.38 -26.86 4.31
N GLN A 386 -41.70 -25.58 4.45
CA GLN A 386 -42.16 -24.75 3.33
C GLN A 386 -41.01 -24.35 2.40
N VAL A 387 -39.83 -24.01 2.94
CA VAL A 387 -38.62 -23.69 2.18
C VAL A 387 -38.11 -24.93 1.42
N GLN A 388 -38.16 -26.10 2.06
CA GLN A 388 -37.84 -27.38 1.42
C GLN A 388 -38.81 -27.71 0.27
N LYS A 389 -40.10 -27.39 0.42
CA LYS A 389 -41.11 -27.58 -0.63
C LYS A 389 -40.88 -26.65 -1.83
N VAL A 390 -40.44 -25.41 -1.60
CA VAL A 390 -40.10 -24.45 -2.66
C VAL A 390 -38.83 -24.87 -3.41
N LYS A 391 -37.77 -25.29 -2.70
CA LYS A 391 -36.54 -25.82 -3.33
C LYS A 391 -36.85 -27.02 -4.25
N LYS A 392 -37.67 -27.96 -3.79
CA LYS A 392 -38.07 -29.15 -4.58
C LYS A 392 -38.85 -28.79 -5.86
N ASN A 393 -39.64 -27.72 -5.83
CA ASN A 393 -40.40 -27.25 -6.99
C ASN A 393 -39.54 -26.50 -8.01
N ILE A 394 -38.40 -25.93 -7.58
CA ILE A 394 -37.42 -25.27 -8.46
C ILE A 394 -36.54 -26.32 -9.14
N GLU A 395 -36.10 -27.34 -8.40
CA GLU A 395 -35.31 -28.46 -8.95
C GLU A 395 -36.10 -29.31 -9.95
N ALA A 396 -37.42 -29.43 -9.79
CA ALA A 396 -38.29 -30.12 -10.76
C ALA A 396 -38.54 -29.33 -12.06
N LYS A 397 -38.03 -28.10 -12.16
CA LYS A 397 -38.18 -27.21 -13.33
C LYS A 397 -36.85 -26.93 -14.06
N GLN A 398 -35.75 -27.54 -13.63
CA GLN A 398 -34.50 -27.65 -14.39
C GLN A 398 -34.41 -29.06 -14.98
#